data_AF-A0A965W3A9-F1
#
_entry.id   AF-A0A965W3A9-F1
#
_cell.length_a   1.000
_cell.length_b   1.000
_cell.length_c   1.000
_cell.angle_alpha   90.00
_cell.angle_beta   90.00
_cell.angle_gamma   90.00
#
_symmetry.space_group_name_H-M   'P 1'
#
loop_
_entity.id
_entity.type
_entity.pdbx_description
1 polymer ?
#
loop_
_entity_poly.entity_id
_entity_poly.type
_entity_poly.pdbx_seq_one_letter_code
_entity_poly.pdbx_strand_id
1 'polypeptide(L)'
;MDKILNKPFRLPKGSNKKFGVYVKSKQTGKIVKVTFGDPNLSIKRDDPERKASFRARHNCEDAKDKTSPKYWSCKMWSSKPVSKIV
;
A
#
# COMPACT_ATOMS: atom_id res chain seq x y z
N MET A 1 17.87 -6.17 -14.25
CA MET A 1 16.41 -5.98 -14.00
C MET A 1 16.24 -5.22 -12.71
N ASP A 2 16.26 -3.90 -12.79
CA ASP A 2 16.13 -3.03 -11.63
C ASP A 2 14.70 -3.09 -11.11
N LYS A 3 14.52 -3.74 -9.96
CA LYS A 3 13.23 -3.75 -9.28
C LYS A 3 12.89 -2.32 -8.89
N ILE A 4 11.80 -1.79 -9.43
CA ILE A 4 11.34 -0.44 -9.10
C ILE A 4 10.87 -0.45 -7.63
N LEU A 5 11.67 0.18 -6.77
CA LEU A 5 11.42 0.22 -5.34
C LEU A 5 10.36 1.25 -4.98
N ASN A 6 9.66 0.98 -3.88
CA ASN A 6 8.61 1.79 -3.28
C ASN A 6 7.40 2.06 -4.20
N LYS A 7 7.38 1.56 -5.44
CA LYS A 7 6.27 1.78 -6.38
C LYS A 7 5.28 0.62 -6.32
N PRO A 8 4.03 0.83 -5.85
CA PRO A 8 3.04 -0.22 -5.86
C PRO A 8 2.63 -0.60 -7.29
N PHE A 9 2.42 -1.89 -7.51
CA PHE A 9 1.91 -2.45 -8.75
C PHE A 9 0.75 -3.40 -8.48
N ARG A 10 -0.11 -3.61 -9.48
CA ARG A 10 -1.24 -4.53 -9.37
C ARG A 10 -0.77 -5.96 -9.59
N LEU A 11 -1.21 -6.87 -8.72
CA LEU A 11 -0.95 -8.29 -8.86
C LEU A 11 -1.90 -8.91 -9.90
N PRO A 12 -1.52 -10.04 -10.53
CA PRO A 12 -2.36 -10.71 -11.52
C PRO A 12 -3.70 -11.14 -10.91
N LYS A 13 -4.75 -11.17 -11.74
CA LYS A 13 -6.08 -11.66 -11.33
C LYS A 13 -5.95 -13.09 -10.78
N GLY A 14 -6.68 -13.39 -9.70
CA GLY A 14 -6.55 -14.66 -8.96
C GLY A 14 -5.52 -14.64 -7.83
N SER A 15 -4.74 -13.56 -7.67
CA SER A 15 -3.84 -13.41 -6.52
C SER A 15 -4.61 -13.17 -5.22
N ASN A 16 -4.11 -13.73 -4.11
CA ASN A 16 -4.65 -13.53 -2.74
C ASN A 16 -4.64 -12.07 -2.27
N LYS A 17 -3.85 -11.20 -2.93
CA LYS A 17 -3.74 -9.76 -2.65
C LYS A 17 -3.84 -8.97 -3.93
N LYS A 18 -4.30 -7.72 -3.81
CA LYS A 18 -4.54 -6.85 -4.97
C LYS A 18 -3.29 -6.15 -5.47
N PHE A 19 -2.42 -5.73 -4.55
CA PHE A 19 -1.23 -4.95 -4.86
C PHE A 19 0.03 -5.57 -4.25
N GLY A 20 1.15 -5.32 -4.91
CA GLY A 20 2.49 -5.65 -4.44
C GLY A 20 3.39 -4.43 -4.53
N VAL A 21 4.42 -4.39 -3.68
CA VAL A 21 5.45 -3.35 -3.72
C VAL A 21 6.78 -3.95 -3.25
N TYR A 22 7.85 -3.57 -3.92
CA TYR A 22 9.20 -3.92 -3.50
C TYR A 22 9.75 -2.80 -2.62
N VAL A 23 10.21 -3.16 -1.43
CA VAL A 23 10.69 -2.22 -0.43
C VAL A 23 12.07 -2.64 0.01
N LYS A 24 13.02 -1.71 0.11
CA LYS A 24 14.31 -1.99 0.72
C LYS A 24 14.18 -1.80 2.23
N SER A 25 14.37 -2.87 3.01
CA SER A 25 14.41 -2.76 4.47
C SER A 25 15.65 -1.97 4.85
N LYS A 26 15.46 -0.91 5.65
CA LYS A 26 16.58 -0.11 6.19
C LYS A 26 17.39 -0.90 7.22
N GLN A 27 16.77 -1.86 7.89
CA GLN A 27 17.41 -2.65 8.95
C GLN A 27 18.35 -3.72 8.38
N THR A 28 17.95 -4.39 7.30
CA THR A 28 18.72 -5.51 6.73
C THR A 28 19.36 -5.19 5.38
N GLY A 29 19.03 -4.06 4.76
CA GLY A 29 19.46 -3.70 3.42
C GLY A 29 18.84 -4.54 2.30
N LYS A 30 18.04 -5.56 2.62
CA LYS A 30 17.43 -6.50 1.66
C LYS A 30 16.15 -5.93 1.05
N ILE A 31 15.88 -6.32 -0.20
CA ILE A 31 14.62 -6.00 -0.88
C ILE A 31 13.58 -7.04 -0.48
N VAL A 32 12.52 -6.60 0.19
CA VAL A 32 11.36 -7.40 0.55
C VAL A 32 10.18 -7.09 -0.37
N LYS A 33 9.36 -8.09 -0.68
CA LYS A 33 8.10 -7.90 -1.40
C LYS A 33 6.97 -7.84 -0.37
N VAL A 34 6.31 -6.69 -0.30
CA VAL A 34 5.12 -6.50 0.55
C VAL A 34 3.89 -6.60 -0.33
N THR A 35 2.93 -7.42 0.06
CA THR A 35 1.64 -7.55 -0.63
C THR A 35 0.53 -7.01 0.26
N PHE A 36 -0.43 -6.31 -0.34
CA PHE A 36 -1.45 -5.60 0.42
C PHE A 36 -2.72 -5.35 -0.41
N GLY A 37 -3.79 -4.94 0.28
CA GLY A 37 -5.10 -4.73 -0.32
C GLY A 37 -5.84 -6.04 -0.61
N ASP A 38 -7.15 -5.96 -0.52
CA ASP A 38 -8.05 -7.08 -0.79
C ASP A 38 -8.44 -7.09 -2.28
N PRO A 39 -8.33 -8.24 -2.98
CA PRO A 39 -8.66 -8.33 -4.40
C PRO A 39 -10.15 -8.08 -4.69
N ASN A 40 -11.03 -8.42 -3.76
CA ASN A 40 -12.49 -8.31 -3.89
C ASN A 40 -13.02 -6.92 -3.49
N LEU A 41 -12.24 -6.14 -2.73
CA LEU A 41 -12.64 -4.80 -2.30
C LEU A 41 -12.13 -3.70 -3.22
N SER A 42 -13.02 -2.74 -3.50
CA SER A 42 -12.68 -1.50 -4.20
C SER A 42 -12.32 -0.39 -3.22
N ILE A 43 -11.24 0.34 -3.53
CA ILE A 43 -10.80 1.48 -2.73
C ILE A 43 -11.61 2.70 -3.17
N LYS A 44 -12.56 3.12 -2.32
CA LYS A 44 -13.38 4.33 -2.50
C LYS A 44 -12.72 5.53 -1.80
N ARG A 45 -11.54 5.92 -2.27
CA ARG A 45 -10.72 7.00 -1.66
C ARG A 45 -11.13 8.41 -2.08
N ASP A 46 -11.90 8.48 -3.17
CA ASP A 46 -12.61 9.65 -3.69
C ASP A 46 -13.71 10.10 -2.75
N ASP A 47 -14.34 9.17 -2.04
CA ASP A 47 -15.28 9.45 -0.97
C ASP A 47 -14.52 9.84 0.33
N PRO A 48 -14.65 11.10 0.81
CA PRO A 48 -13.92 11.58 1.97
C PRO A 48 -14.33 10.90 3.28
N GLU A 49 -15.58 10.50 3.42
CA GLU A 49 -16.11 9.84 4.62
C GLU A 49 -15.58 8.40 4.71
N ARG A 50 -15.61 7.66 3.59
CA ARG A 50 -15.01 6.32 3.49
C ARG A 50 -13.51 6.36 3.76
N LYS A 51 -12.83 7.38 3.24
CA LYS A 51 -11.39 7.59 3.46
C LYS A 51 -11.10 7.87 4.93
N ALA A 52 -11.84 8.78 5.58
CA ALA A 52 -11.68 9.07 7.00
C ALA A 52 -11.93 7.82 7.85
N SER A 53 -13.03 7.11 7.58
CA SER A 53 -13.41 5.88 8.29
C SER A 53 -12.38 4.75 8.14
N PHE A 54 -11.80 4.57 6.95
CA PHE A 54 -10.71 3.61 6.75
C PHE A 54 -9.48 4.02 7.57
N ARG A 55 -9.09 5.29 7.49
CA ARG A 55 -7.88 5.80 8.17
C ARG A 55 -7.99 5.70 9.69
N ALA A 56 -9.16 5.97 10.25
CA ALA A 56 -9.45 5.83 11.67
C ALA A 56 -9.37 4.37 12.11
N ARG A 57 -10.13 3.46 11.46
CA ARG A 57 -10.13 2.03 11.82
C ARG A 57 -8.76 1.35 11.70
N HIS A 58 -7.93 1.82 10.78
CA HIS A 58 -6.60 1.25 10.55
C HIS A 58 -5.48 2.01 11.26
N ASN A 59 -5.76 3.04 12.06
CA ASN A 59 -4.76 3.90 12.72
C ASN A 59 -3.62 4.29 11.77
N CYS A 60 -4.00 4.92 10.65
CA CYS A 60 -3.05 5.21 9.57
C CYS A 60 -1.98 6.25 9.94
N GLU A 61 -2.15 6.98 11.03
CA GLU A 61 -1.18 7.97 11.52
C GLU A 61 0.07 7.30 12.11
N ASP A 62 -0.08 6.13 12.71
CA ASP A 62 1.03 5.33 13.25
C ASP A 62 1.69 4.42 12.21
N ALA A 63 1.10 4.32 11.01
CA ALA A 63 1.65 3.52 9.93
C ALA A 63 2.88 4.20 9.33
N LYS A 64 4.05 4.03 9.95
CA LYS A 64 5.33 4.65 9.54
C LYS A 64 6.28 3.66 8.86
N ASP A 65 6.11 2.37 9.11
CA ASP A 65 7.00 1.34 8.57
C ASP A 65 6.65 0.94 7.12
N LYS A 66 7.55 1.27 6.19
CA LYS A 66 7.43 0.91 4.76
C LYS A 66 7.48 -0.59 4.53
N THR A 67 8.01 -1.40 5.43
CA THR A 67 7.99 -2.86 5.27
C THR A 67 6.65 -3.49 5.67
N SER A 68 5.75 -2.71 6.28
CA SER A 68 4.42 -3.16 6.69
C SER A 68 3.37 -3.01 5.56
N PRO A 69 2.47 -4.00 5.37
CA PRO A 69 1.31 -3.86 4.49
C PRO A 69 0.37 -2.70 4.88
N LYS A 70 0.33 -2.37 6.18
CA LYS A 70 -0.49 -1.29 6.75
C LYS A 70 -0.09 0.07 6.18
N TYR A 71 1.21 0.37 6.15
CA TYR A 71 1.74 1.62 5.55
C TYR A 71 1.25 1.82 4.12
N TRP A 72 1.38 0.80 3.28
CA TRP A 72 0.99 0.86 1.88
C TRP A 72 -0.51 0.97 1.68
N SER A 73 -1.29 0.25 2.49
CA SER A 73 -2.75 0.36 2.48
C SER A 73 -3.19 1.78 2.85
N CYS A 74 -2.61 2.36 3.91
CA CYS A 74 -2.86 3.74 4.33
C CYS A 74 -2.43 4.78 3.29
N LYS A 75 -1.32 4.54 2.56
CA LYS A 75 -0.89 5.39 1.45
C LYS A 75 -1.85 5.34 0.26
N MET A 76 -2.38 4.17 -0.07
CA MET A 76 -3.41 4.04 -1.12
C MET A 76 -4.70 4.75 -0.74
N TRP A 77 -5.07 4.70 0.55
CA TRP A 77 -6.19 5.46 1.12
C TRP A 77 -5.80 6.91 1.48
N SER A 78 -5.12 7.58 0.55
CA SER A 78 -4.81 9.01 0.62
C SER A 78 -5.31 9.76 -0.62
N SER A 79 -5.43 11.08 -0.52
CA SER A 79 -5.79 11.94 -1.65
C SER A 79 -4.70 11.98 -2.73
N LYS A 80 -3.49 11.43 -2.50
CA LYS A 80 -2.41 11.44 -3.49
C LYS A 80 -2.69 10.40 -4.59
N PRO A 81 -2.52 10.74 -5.88
CA PRO A 81 -2.66 9.77 -6.95
C PRO A 81 -1.63 8.64 -6.78
N VAL A 82 -2.00 7.41 -7.16
CA VAL A 82 -1.17 6.21 -6.97
C VAL A 82 0.19 6.34 -7.65
N SER A 83 0.24 7.02 -8.80
CA SER A 83 1.47 7.35 -9.53
C SER A 83 2.43 8.26 -8.75
N LYS A 84 1.93 9.01 -7.77
CA LYS A 84 2.70 9.90 -6.87
C LYS A 84 2.79 9.34 -5.44
N ILE A 85 2.43 8.07 -5.23
CA ILE A 85 2.78 7.35 -4.01
C ILE A 85 4.23 6.92 -4.19
N VAL A 86 5.15 7.86 -3.89
CA VAL A 86 6.58 7.72 -3.53
C VAL A 86 7.20 9.09 -3.49
#